data_AF-A0A1A2P5M2-F1
#
_entry.id   AF-A0A1A2P5M2-F1
#
_cell.length_a   1.000
_cell.length_b   1.000
_cell.length_c   1.000
_cell.angle_alpha   90.00
_cell.angle_beta   90.00
_cell.angle_gamma   90.00
#
_symmetry.space_group_name_H-M   'P 1'
#
loop_
_entity.id
_entity.type
_entity.pdbx_description
1 polymer ?
#
loop_
_entity_poly.entity_id
_entity_poly.type
_entity_poly.pdbx_seq_one_letter_code
_entity_poly.pdbx_strand_id
1 'polypeptide(L)'
;MQESLAWHGILDQSLVDGPVVQSWNRLADAAKVGDWSTVLNMLDEPSHPPNTNHQVDANQWRPGGKSLFTVLHQAAWHGAPTDVVSELIERGALRSLKEAHGRTAYDIAVEHDHPDDLRQLLLPPPSPLTTARIRALDTNLAQVIDGRVQELYPDRDLRKILRYPSVEVFHEAPDQRVWFAIPGMYGGFDMRLRQGYVETLSWCRVAGGSGQAHVITHEGAILVDEGFV
;
A
#
# COMPACT_ATOMS: atom_id res chain seq x y z
N MET A 1 -20.30 -6.89 -1.99
CA MET A 1 -18.92 -7.09 -2.43
C MET A 1 -18.04 -6.57 -1.30
N GLN A 2 -17.10 -7.37 -0.82
CA GLN A 2 -16.15 -6.91 0.21
C GLN A 2 -15.24 -5.88 -0.48
N GLU A 3 -15.12 -4.67 0.07
CA GLU A 3 -14.23 -3.65 -0.49
C GLU A 3 -12.78 -4.16 -0.44
N SER A 4 -12.07 -4.01 -1.55
CA SER A 4 -10.64 -4.32 -1.64
C SER A 4 -9.84 -3.09 -1.18
N LEU A 5 -8.83 -3.31 -0.36
CA LEU A 5 -7.83 -2.29 -0.03
C LEU A 5 -7.03 -1.94 -1.29
N ALA A 6 -7.02 -0.67 -1.68
CA ALA A 6 -6.16 -0.21 -2.76
C ALA A 6 -4.71 -0.07 -2.28
N TRP A 7 -3.78 -0.73 -2.97
CA TRP A 7 -2.35 -0.57 -2.76
C TRP A 7 -1.76 0.41 -3.78
N HIS A 8 -1.44 1.61 -3.30
CA HIS A 8 -0.89 2.69 -4.12
C HIS A 8 0.62 2.57 -4.33
N GLY A 9 1.03 1.45 -4.92
CA GLY A 9 2.44 1.05 -5.10
C GLY A 9 3.29 1.91 -6.04
N ILE A 10 2.80 3.03 -6.60
CA ILE A 10 3.54 3.77 -7.64
C ILE A 10 4.50 4.77 -6.99
N LEU A 11 5.79 4.67 -7.34
CA LEU A 11 6.85 5.56 -6.83
C LEU A 11 7.23 6.64 -7.84
N ASP A 12 7.25 6.30 -9.13
CA ASP A 12 7.58 7.25 -10.20
C ASP A 12 6.33 8.02 -10.63
N GLN A 13 6.36 9.34 -10.41
CA GLN A 13 5.25 10.24 -10.74
C GLN A 13 4.91 10.26 -12.24
N SER A 14 5.88 9.96 -13.11
CA SER A 14 5.66 9.96 -14.56
C SER A 14 4.70 8.86 -15.02
N LEU A 15 4.41 7.89 -14.15
CA LEU A 15 3.47 6.79 -14.41
C LEU A 15 2.04 7.10 -13.95
N VAL A 16 1.79 8.29 -13.42
CA VAL A 16 0.51 8.70 -12.83
C VAL A 16 0.02 9.98 -13.49
N ASP A 17 -1.29 10.08 -13.73
CA ASP A 17 -1.89 11.26 -14.31
C ASP A 17 -1.69 12.51 -13.43
N GLY A 18 -1.41 13.64 -14.07
CA GLY A 18 -1.09 14.90 -13.38
C GLY A 18 -2.10 15.34 -12.30
N PRO A 19 -3.43 15.29 -12.54
CA PRO A 19 -4.42 15.62 -11.52
C PRO A 19 -4.41 14.69 -10.30
N VAL A 20 -4.12 13.40 -10.49
CA VAL A 20 -3.98 12.43 -9.40
C VAL A 20 -2.75 12.79 -8.56
N VAL A 21 -1.61 13.04 -9.21
CA VAL A 21 -0.37 13.45 -8.54
C VAL A 21 -0.57 14.74 -7.74
N GLN A 22 -1.30 15.71 -8.28
CA GLN A 22 -1.64 16.96 -7.57
C GLN A 22 -2.47 16.70 -6.31
N SER A 23 -3.44 15.79 -6.38
CA SER A 23 -4.30 15.44 -5.24
C SER A 23 -3.49 14.73 -4.14
N TRP A 24 -2.65 13.76 -4.51
CA TRP A 24 -1.77 13.07 -3.57
C TRP A 24 -0.72 14.02 -2.94
N ASN A 25 -0.18 14.96 -3.71
CA ASN A 25 0.71 15.99 -3.19
C ASN A 25 0.00 16.90 -2.18
N ARG A 26 -1.23 17.33 -2.48
CA ARG A 26 -2.02 18.18 -1.57
C ARG A 26 -2.28 17.48 -0.24
N LEU A 27 -2.67 16.20 -0.25
CA LEU A 27 -2.86 15.41 0.98
C LEU A 27 -1.55 15.36 1.79
N ALA A 28 -0.43 15.06 1.11
CA ALA A 28 0.86 14.98 1.75
C ALA A 28 1.38 16.34 2.26
N ASP A 29 1.02 17.45 1.62
CA ASP A 29 1.36 18.82 2.06
C ASP A 29 0.56 19.20 3.31
N ALA A 30 -0.76 18.93 3.32
CA ALA A 30 -1.62 19.16 4.48
C ALA A 30 -1.15 18.35 5.70
N ALA A 31 -0.90 17.05 5.53
CA ALA A 31 -0.39 16.20 6.60
C ALA A 31 0.99 16.65 7.10
N LYS A 32 1.87 17.11 6.21
CA LYS A 32 3.21 17.61 6.57
C LYS A 32 3.17 18.82 7.50
N VAL A 33 2.18 19.70 7.34
CA VAL A 33 2.01 20.89 8.21
C VAL A 33 1.05 20.66 9.38
N GLY A 34 0.51 19.45 9.53
CA GLY A 34 -0.42 19.11 10.61
C GLY A 34 -1.84 19.66 10.41
N ASP A 35 -2.24 19.97 9.17
CA ASP A 35 -3.61 20.40 8.85
C ASP A 35 -4.54 19.19 8.74
N TRP A 36 -4.90 18.63 9.89
CA TRP A 36 -5.71 17.42 9.99
C TRP A 36 -7.14 17.62 9.48
N SER A 37 -7.70 18.82 9.61
CA SER A 37 -9.03 19.13 9.08
C SER A 37 -9.05 19.01 7.56
N THR A 38 -8.05 19.56 6.86
CA THR A 38 -7.92 19.37 5.42
C THR A 38 -7.66 17.91 5.05
N VAL A 39 -6.79 17.20 5.80
CA VAL A 39 -6.53 15.77 5.58
C VAL A 39 -7.83 14.94 5.65
N LEU A 40 -8.60 15.09 6.73
CA LEU A 40 -9.83 14.32 6.94
C LEU A 40 -10.89 14.66 5.88
N ASN A 41 -11.09 15.95 5.57
CA ASN A 41 -12.00 16.36 4.50
C ASN A 41 -11.62 15.75 3.15
N MET A 42 -10.33 15.72 2.80
CA MET A 42 -9.86 15.13 1.55
C MET A 42 -10.09 13.61 1.50
N LEU A 43 -9.98 12.91 2.62
CA LEU A 43 -10.25 11.47 2.70
C LEU A 43 -11.75 11.14 2.60
N ASP A 44 -12.62 12.09 2.97
CA ASP A 44 -14.08 11.94 2.90
C ASP A 44 -14.65 12.34 1.52
N GLU A 45 -13.87 13.00 0.66
CA GLU A 45 -14.33 13.43 -0.66
C GLU A 45 -14.68 12.21 -1.54
N PRO A 46 -15.95 12.07 -1.99
CA PRO A 46 -16.34 10.96 -2.84
C PRO A 46 -15.63 11.04 -4.20
N SER A 47 -15.21 9.88 -4.69
CA SER A 47 -14.61 9.73 -6.01
C SER A 47 -15.57 10.24 -7.09
N HIS A 48 -15.20 11.34 -7.74
CA HIS A 48 -15.85 11.79 -8.97
C HIS A 48 -15.41 10.88 -10.12
N PRO A 49 -16.25 10.71 -11.16
CA PRO A 49 -17.04 9.50 -11.49
C PRO A 49 -16.39 8.11 -11.23
N PRO A 50 -17.17 7.01 -11.20
CA PRO A 50 -16.78 5.65 -10.76
C PRO A 50 -15.65 4.94 -11.56
N ASN A 51 -14.98 5.65 -12.45
CA ASN A 51 -14.02 5.14 -13.43
C ASN A 51 -12.74 5.98 -13.48
N THR A 52 -12.58 6.93 -12.56
CA THR A 52 -11.37 7.72 -12.38
C THR A 52 -10.65 7.27 -11.12
N ASN A 53 -9.48 6.64 -11.28
CA ASN A 53 -8.57 6.16 -10.23
C ASN A 53 -7.87 7.34 -9.49
N HIS A 54 -8.64 8.36 -9.11
CA HIS A 54 -8.20 9.65 -8.57
C HIS A 54 -8.40 9.76 -7.04
N GLN A 55 -8.78 8.67 -6.38
CA GLN A 55 -9.04 8.71 -4.94
C GLN A 55 -7.74 8.92 -4.16
N VAL A 56 -7.80 9.85 -3.21
CA VAL A 56 -6.82 9.98 -2.13
C VAL A 56 -7.14 8.94 -1.07
N ASP A 57 -6.13 8.19 -0.64
CA ASP A 57 -6.26 7.11 0.34
C ASP A 57 -5.34 7.40 1.53
N ALA A 58 -5.74 6.95 2.73
CA ALA A 58 -4.99 7.19 3.96
C ALA A 58 -3.60 6.50 3.97
N ASN A 59 -3.41 5.47 3.13
CA ASN A 59 -2.17 4.72 3.00
C ASN A 59 -1.25 5.25 1.90
N GLN A 60 -1.68 6.31 1.19
CA GLN A 60 -0.90 6.95 0.14
C GLN A 60 0.36 7.62 0.73
N TRP A 61 1.51 7.38 0.10
CA TRP A 61 2.71 8.19 0.27
C TRP A 61 2.84 9.22 -0.84
N ARG A 62 3.66 10.25 -0.63
CA ARG A 62 3.99 11.21 -1.68
C ARG A 62 4.76 10.52 -2.82
N PRO A 63 4.24 10.45 -4.06
CA PRO A 63 5.01 9.98 -5.21
C PRO A 63 6.30 10.76 -5.37
N GLY A 64 7.38 10.13 -5.81
CA GLY A 64 8.69 10.79 -5.93
C GLY A 64 9.28 11.32 -4.61
N GLY A 65 8.56 11.20 -3.48
CA GLY A 65 9.04 11.56 -2.16
C GLY A 65 9.99 10.50 -1.63
N LYS A 66 11.08 10.94 -0.98
CA LYS A 66 12.10 10.02 -0.45
C LYS A 66 11.72 9.35 0.86
N SER A 67 10.79 9.94 1.63
CA SER A 67 10.47 9.46 2.97
C SER A 67 9.42 8.35 2.99
N LEU A 68 8.56 8.23 1.98
CA LEU A 68 7.40 7.33 2.01
C LEU A 68 6.45 7.53 3.21
N PHE A 69 6.40 8.74 3.77
CA PHE A 69 5.47 9.05 4.86
C PHE A 69 4.03 9.01 4.36
N THR A 70 3.19 8.30 5.12
CA THR A 70 1.73 8.39 5.04
C THR A 70 1.21 9.43 6.04
N VAL A 71 -0.10 9.69 6.03
CA VAL A 71 -0.74 10.59 7.00
C VAL A 71 -0.52 10.12 8.45
N LEU A 72 -0.47 8.80 8.68
CA LEU A 72 -0.25 8.23 10.01
C LEU A 72 1.18 8.46 10.51
N HIS A 73 2.18 8.39 9.62
CA HIS A 73 3.57 8.76 9.97
C HIS A 73 3.69 10.24 10.32
N GLN A 74 2.99 11.11 9.60
CA GLN A 74 2.97 12.55 9.92
C GLN A 74 2.27 12.81 11.25
N ALA A 75 1.15 12.14 11.51
CA ALA A 75 0.43 12.26 12.77
C ALA A 75 1.30 11.84 13.95
N ALA A 76 2.05 10.74 13.81
CA ALA A 76 3.06 10.32 14.78
C ALA A 76 4.19 11.34 14.94
N TRP A 77 4.72 11.90 13.85
CA TRP A 77 5.78 12.91 13.92
C TRP A 77 5.36 14.15 14.72
N HIS A 78 4.13 14.63 14.49
CA HIS A 78 3.58 15.83 15.13
C HIS A 78 3.03 15.60 16.54
N GLY A 79 2.84 14.36 16.97
CA GLY A 79 2.11 14.07 18.21
C GLY A 79 0.64 14.47 18.09
N ALA A 80 0.01 14.12 16.96
CA ALA A 80 -1.35 14.53 16.66
C ALA A 80 -2.34 14.06 17.75
N PRO A 81 -3.44 14.81 17.96
CA PRO A 81 -4.51 14.41 18.86
C PRO A 81 -5.02 12.98 18.59
N THR A 82 -5.35 12.24 19.65
CA THR A 82 -5.74 10.83 19.56
C THR A 82 -7.07 10.62 18.83
N ASP A 83 -7.97 11.60 18.84
CA ASP A 83 -9.19 11.62 18.02
C ASP A 83 -8.85 11.66 16.53
N VAL A 84 -7.95 12.54 16.10
CA VAL A 84 -7.47 12.60 14.70
C VAL A 84 -6.86 11.25 14.29
N VAL A 85 -6.01 10.66 15.12
CA VAL A 85 -5.37 9.38 14.80
C VAL A 85 -6.40 8.24 14.73
N SER A 86 -7.40 8.25 15.62
CA SER A 86 -8.49 7.28 15.60
C SER A 86 -9.29 7.41 14.31
N GLU A 87 -9.62 8.64 13.92
CA GLU A 87 -10.33 8.95 12.68
C GLU A 87 -9.58 8.50 11.41
N LEU A 88 -8.25 8.62 11.39
CA LEU A 88 -7.43 8.11 10.29
C LEU A 88 -7.48 6.57 10.22
N ILE A 89 -7.38 5.89 11.37
CA ILE A 89 -7.43 4.42 11.45
C ILE A 89 -8.81 3.91 11.06
N GLU A 90 -9.89 4.57 11.50
CA GLU A 90 -11.27 4.26 11.11
C GLU A 90 -11.49 4.39 9.59
N ARG A 91 -10.76 5.31 8.94
CA ARG A 91 -10.71 5.46 7.47
C ARG A 91 -9.74 4.52 6.77
N GLY A 92 -9.23 3.50 7.48
CA GLY A 92 -8.39 2.45 6.90
C GLY A 92 -6.89 2.79 6.84
N ALA A 93 -6.42 3.80 7.58
CA ALA A 93 -4.98 4.01 7.74
C ALA A 93 -4.33 2.81 8.44
N LEU A 94 -3.37 2.20 7.77
CA LEU A 94 -2.64 1.02 8.24
C LEU A 94 -1.48 1.42 9.15
N ARG A 95 -1.43 0.79 10.32
CA ARG A 95 -0.37 0.98 11.32
C ARG A 95 0.90 0.24 10.95
N SER A 96 0.80 -0.87 10.23
CA SER A 96 1.92 -1.74 9.86
C SER A 96 2.79 -1.18 8.73
N LEU A 97 2.39 -0.05 8.10
CA LEU A 97 3.17 0.54 7.03
C LEU A 97 4.48 1.11 7.56
N LYS A 98 5.54 0.85 6.80
CA LYS A 98 6.88 1.36 7.09
C LYS A 98 7.26 2.49 6.15
N GLU A 99 7.88 3.53 6.67
CA GLU A 99 8.50 4.58 5.85
C GLU A 99 9.85 4.11 5.27
N ALA A 100 10.53 4.97 4.51
CA ALA A 100 11.73 4.61 3.75
C ALA A 100 12.91 4.09 4.61
N HIS A 101 13.01 4.46 5.89
CA HIS A 101 14.00 3.91 6.83
C HIS A 101 13.48 2.69 7.61
N GLY A 102 12.31 2.17 7.24
CA GLY A 102 11.76 0.93 7.82
C GLY A 102 10.99 1.13 9.13
N ARG A 103 10.74 2.37 9.57
CA ARG A 103 9.97 2.68 10.78
C ARG A 103 8.48 2.72 10.50
N THR A 104 7.68 2.27 11.45
CA THR A 104 6.22 2.48 11.48
C THR A 104 5.88 3.83 12.11
N ALA A 105 4.62 4.24 12.04
CA ALA A 105 4.13 5.40 12.79
C ALA A 105 4.35 5.24 14.31
N TYR A 106 4.19 4.03 14.84
CA TYR A 106 4.51 3.72 16.24
C TYR A 106 5.98 4.01 16.58
N ASP A 107 6.90 3.55 15.74
CA ASP A 107 8.35 3.72 15.97
C ASP A 107 8.73 5.21 16.00
N ILE A 108 8.13 6.01 15.11
CA ILE A 108 8.31 7.48 15.12
C ILE A 108 7.78 8.08 16.42
N ALA A 109 6.60 7.65 16.89
CA ALA A 109 6.02 8.17 18.12
C ALA A 109 6.84 7.83 19.37
N VAL A 110 7.48 6.64 19.39
CA VAL A 110 8.45 6.25 20.42
C VAL A 110 9.70 7.13 20.35
N GLU A 111 10.27 7.34 19.17
CA GLU A 111 11.47 8.15 18.98
C GLU A 111 11.28 9.61 19.42
N HIS A 112 10.08 10.14 19.26
CA HIS A 112 9.72 11.52 19.63
C HIS A 112 9.21 11.67 21.08
N ASP A 113 9.22 10.59 21.87
CA ASP A 113 8.75 10.58 23.27
C ASP A 113 7.29 11.06 23.42
N HIS A 114 6.42 10.68 22.48
CA HIS A 114 5.00 11.01 22.56
C HIS A 114 4.28 10.23 23.66
N PRO A 115 3.14 10.72 24.16
CA PRO A 115 2.35 10.04 25.18
C PRO A 115 2.00 8.57 24.87
N ASP A 116 1.85 7.76 25.93
CA ASP A 116 1.57 6.31 25.81
C ASP A 116 0.26 6.03 25.07
N ASP A 117 -0.78 6.83 25.27
CA ASP A 117 -2.08 6.67 24.63
C ASP A 117 -1.99 6.78 23.10
N LEU A 118 -1.27 7.78 22.59
CA LEU A 118 -0.97 7.92 21.16
C LEU A 118 -0.14 6.74 20.65
N ARG A 119 0.90 6.33 21.38
CA ARG A 119 1.72 5.17 21.01
C ARG A 119 0.89 3.89 20.93
N GLN A 120 0.03 3.61 21.90
CA GLN A 120 -0.82 2.43 21.88
C GLN A 120 -1.78 2.43 20.69
N LEU A 121 -2.32 3.59 20.32
CA LEU A 121 -3.20 3.72 19.16
C LEU A 121 -2.49 3.44 17.83
N LEU A 122 -1.23 3.84 17.72
CA LEU A 122 -0.39 3.65 16.53
C LEU A 122 0.25 2.26 16.44
N LEU A 123 0.22 1.47 17.53
CA LEU A 123 0.87 0.16 17.58
C LEU A 123 0.27 -0.78 16.52
N PRO A 124 1.07 -1.35 15.61
CA PRO A 124 0.57 -2.29 14.62
C PRO A 124 0.03 -3.55 15.30
N PRO A 125 -1.04 -4.17 14.76
CA PRO A 125 -1.49 -5.46 15.26
C PRO A 125 -0.39 -6.51 15.06
N PRO A 126 -0.24 -7.47 15.99
CA PRO A 126 0.79 -8.48 15.89
C PRO A 126 0.58 -9.37 14.65
N SER A 127 1.66 -9.59 13.90
CA SER A 127 1.66 -10.58 12.83
C SER A 127 1.64 -12.01 13.41
N PRO A 128 0.79 -12.92 12.89
CA PRO A 128 0.81 -14.34 13.27
C PRO A 128 2.03 -15.09 12.71
N LEU A 129 2.77 -14.49 11.77
CA LEU A 129 3.97 -15.06 11.18
C LEU A 129 5.24 -14.44 11.77
N THR A 130 6.29 -15.25 11.84
CA THR A 130 7.63 -14.77 12.23
C THR A 130 8.20 -13.84 11.16
N THR A 131 9.09 -12.93 11.56
CA THR A 131 9.76 -12.00 10.63
C THR A 131 10.47 -12.73 9.49
N ALA A 132 11.08 -13.89 9.75
CA ALA A 132 11.72 -14.69 8.70
C ALA A 132 10.71 -15.21 7.66
N ARG A 133 9.53 -15.66 8.09
CA ARG A 133 8.45 -16.10 7.19
C ARG A 133 7.88 -14.95 6.38
N ILE A 134 7.68 -13.79 7.00
CA ILE A 134 7.24 -12.57 6.30
C ILE A 134 8.22 -12.20 5.19
N ARG A 135 9.53 -12.13 5.49
CA ARG A 135 10.56 -11.80 4.49
C ARG A 135 10.59 -12.79 3.32
N ALA A 136 10.43 -14.08 3.61
CA ALA A 136 10.38 -15.12 2.58
C ALA A 136 9.16 -14.95 1.67
N LEU A 137 7.97 -14.74 2.24
CA LEU A 137 6.76 -14.46 1.49
C LEU A 137 6.87 -13.16 0.66
N ASP A 138 7.37 -12.08 1.25
CA ASP A 138 7.59 -10.80 0.55
C ASP A 138 8.53 -10.97 -0.64
N THR A 139 9.59 -11.76 -0.48
CA THR A 139 10.56 -12.06 -1.55
C THR A 139 9.90 -12.86 -2.68
N ASN A 140 9.15 -13.90 -2.35
CA ASN A 140 8.49 -14.74 -3.34
C ASN A 140 7.35 -14.00 -4.05
N LEU A 141 6.60 -13.16 -3.32
CA LEU A 141 5.60 -12.26 -3.91
C LEU A 141 6.26 -11.28 -4.88
N ALA A 142 7.38 -10.69 -4.48
CA ALA A 142 8.11 -9.76 -5.33
C ALA A 142 8.61 -10.43 -6.62
N GLN A 143 9.11 -11.66 -6.56
CA GLN A 143 9.53 -12.42 -7.74
C GLN A 143 8.36 -12.67 -8.72
N VAL A 144 7.18 -13.02 -8.20
CA VAL A 144 5.97 -13.19 -9.03
C VAL A 144 5.58 -11.86 -9.69
N ILE A 145 5.59 -10.76 -8.94
CA ILE A 145 5.26 -9.44 -9.50
C ILE A 145 6.30 -9.04 -10.57
N ASP A 146 7.60 -9.22 -10.30
CA ASP A 146 8.67 -8.93 -11.24
C ASP A 146 8.47 -9.69 -12.56
N GLY A 147 8.21 -11.00 -12.50
CA GLY A 147 8.02 -11.84 -13.69
C GLY A 147 6.85 -11.40 -14.57
N ARG A 148 5.81 -10.81 -13.99
CA ARG A 148 4.65 -10.29 -14.74
C ARG A 148 4.87 -8.87 -15.28
N VAL A 149 5.69 -8.07 -14.60
CA VAL A 149 5.78 -6.62 -14.83
C VAL A 149 7.05 -6.23 -15.60
N GLN A 150 8.11 -7.03 -15.55
CA GLN A 150 9.41 -6.73 -16.15
C GLN A 150 9.32 -6.41 -17.65
N GLU A 151 8.46 -7.13 -18.40
CA GLU A 151 8.27 -6.90 -19.84
C GLU A 151 7.59 -5.56 -20.16
N LEU A 152 6.78 -5.02 -19.24
CA LEU A 152 6.14 -3.70 -19.43
C LEU A 152 7.12 -2.54 -19.25
N TYR A 153 8.19 -2.75 -18.48
CA TYR A 153 9.19 -1.74 -18.17
C TYR A 153 10.60 -2.26 -18.48
N PRO A 154 10.90 -2.55 -19.76
CA PRO A 154 12.23 -2.95 -20.14
C PRO A 154 13.24 -1.89 -19.73
N ASP A 155 14.40 -2.32 -19.23
CA ASP A 155 15.52 -1.46 -18.81
C ASP A 155 15.24 -0.52 -17.62
N ARG A 156 14.11 -0.68 -16.93
CA ARG A 156 13.79 0.06 -15.71
C ARG A 156 14.03 -0.80 -14.48
N ASP A 157 14.55 -0.16 -13.44
CA ASP A 157 14.63 -0.75 -12.10
C ASP A 157 13.23 -0.72 -11.46
N LEU A 158 12.56 -1.88 -11.40
CA LEU A 158 11.20 -2.01 -10.87
C LEU A 158 11.08 -1.48 -9.44
N ARG A 159 12.13 -1.58 -8.62
CA ARG A 159 12.12 -1.10 -7.23
C ARG A 159 12.20 0.42 -7.10
N LYS A 160 12.58 1.12 -8.17
CA LYS A 160 12.55 2.60 -8.23
C LYS A 160 11.22 3.15 -8.74
N ILE A 161 10.45 2.35 -9.47
CA ILE A 161 9.18 2.77 -10.06
C ILE A 161 7.97 2.25 -9.29
N LEU A 162 8.11 1.11 -8.61
CA LEU A 162 7.05 0.44 -7.87
C LEU A 162 7.53 0.02 -6.48
N ARG A 163 6.62 0.12 -5.53
CA ARG A 163 6.71 -0.39 -4.17
C ARG A 163 5.66 -1.48 -4.02
N TYR A 164 6.10 -2.69 -3.69
CA TYR A 164 5.22 -3.84 -3.55
C TYR A 164 4.61 -3.90 -2.15
N PRO A 165 3.39 -4.46 -2.02
CA PRO A 165 2.78 -4.66 -0.71
C PRO A 165 3.58 -5.69 0.09
N SER A 166 3.78 -5.40 1.37
CA SER A 166 4.32 -6.38 2.30
C SER A 166 3.20 -7.24 2.88
N VAL A 167 3.50 -8.50 3.17
CA VAL A 167 2.63 -9.47 3.84
C VAL A 167 2.10 -8.93 5.18
N GLU A 168 2.85 -8.05 5.86
CA GLU A 168 2.40 -7.38 7.09
C GLU A 168 1.08 -6.60 6.90
N VAL A 169 0.87 -5.99 5.73
CA VAL A 169 -0.37 -5.27 5.40
C VAL A 169 -1.57 -6.21 5.41
N PHE A 170 -1.40 -7.42 4.93
CA PHE A 170 -2.47 -8.41 4.89
C PHE A 170 -2.81 -8.95 6.28
N HIS A 171 -1.86 -8.96 7.22
CA HIS A 171 -2.14 -9.36 8.60
C HIS A 171 -2.97 -8.31 9.36
N GLU A 172 -2.78 -7.03 9.05
CA GLU A 172 -3.63 -5.96 9.61
C GLU A 172 -5.03 -5.97 8.99
N ALA A 173 -5.17 -6.44 7.75
CA ALA A 173 -6.45 -6.56 7.04
C ALA A 173 -6.73 -8.01 6.55
N PRO A 174 -6.90 -9.01 7.44
CA PRO A 174 -6.86 -10.45 7.12
C PRO A 174 -7.98 -10.95 6.20
N ASP A 175 -9.10 -10.24 6.15
CA ASP A 175 -10.24 -10.59 5.30
C ASP A 175 -10.34 -9.75 4.03
N GLN A 176 -9.45 -8.75 3.88
CA GLN A 176 -9.46 -7.88 2.71
C GLN A 176 -8.62 -8.46 1.59
N ARG A 177 -9.03 -8.12 0.37
CA ARG A 177 -8.19 -8.25 -0.81
C ARG A 177 -7.36 -6.98 -0.95
N VAL A 178 -6.12 -7.13 -1.36
CA VAL A 178 -5.24 -6.01 -1.68
C VAL A 178 -5.16 -5.92 -3.20
N TRP A 179 -5.68 -4.81 -3.74
CA TRP A 179 -5.65 -4.50 -5.16
C TRP A 179 -4.46 -3.63 -5.47
N PHE A 180 -3.52 -4.13 -6.28
CA PHE A 180 -2.37 -3.38 -6.76
C PHE A 180 -2.46 -3.19 -8.28
N ALA A 181 -2.95 -2.01 -8.68
CA ALA A 181 -2.98 -1.62 -10.08
C ALA A 181 -1.56 -1.35 -10.61
N ILE A 182 -1.26 -1.87 -11.81
CA ILE A 182 0.02 -1.65 -12.48
C ILE A 182 -0.20 -0.78 -13.72
N PRO A 183 0.42 0.41 -13.80
CA PRO A 183 0.33 1.23 -15.00
C PRO A 183 0.80 0.45 -16.24
N GLY A 184 0.07 0.59 -17.34
CA GLY A 184 0.36 -0.15 -18.58
C GLY A 184 -0.24 -1.57 -18.65
N MET A 185 -0.65 -2.20 -17.54
CA MET A 185 -1.34 -3.50 -17.61
C MET A 185 -2.83 -3.37 -17.92
N TYR A 186 -3.45 -2.21 -17.66
CA TYR A 186 -4.92 -2.06 -17.64
C TYR A 186 -5.58 -3.16 -16.78
N GLY A 187 -4.91 -3.44 -15.66
CA GLY A 187 -5.09 -4.55 -14.75
C GLY A 187 -4.04 -4.43 -13.65
N GLY A 188 -3.69 -5.55 -13.03
CA GLY A 188 -2.80 -5.55 -11.89
C GLY A 188 -2.89 -6.86 -11.12
N PHE A 189 -2.78 -6.76 -9.81
CA PHE A 189 -2.80 -7.90 -8.90
C PHE A 189 -3.93 -7.75 -7.88
N ASP A 190 -4.80 -8.75 -7.81
CA ASP A 190 -5.70 -8.98 -6.68
C ASP A 190 -5.04 -10.04 -5.78
N MET A 191 -4.75 -9.67 -4.54
CA MET A 191 -3.97 -10.49 -3.62
C MET A 191 -4.74 -10.71 -2.33
N ARG A 192 -4.65 -11.92 -1.78
CA ARG A 192 -5.24 -12.25 -0.49
C ARG A 192 -4.33 -13.18 0.30
N LEU A 193 -4.14 -12.88 1.58
CA LEU A 193 -3.47 -13.80 2.49
C LEU A 193 -4.46 -14.86 3.00
N ARG A 194 -4.01 -16.11 2.99
CA ARG A 194 -4.71 -17.29 3.52
C ARG A 194 -3.75 -18.09 4.37
N GLN A 195 -4.08 -18.32 5.64
CA GLN A 195 -3.41 -19.31 6.51
C GLN A 195 -1.88 -19.50 6.26
N GLY A 196 -1.12 -18.39 6.18
CA GLY A 196 0.33 -18.41 5.99
C GLY A 196 0.87 -18.48 4.55
N TYR A 197 0.02 -18.31 3.52
CA TYR A 197 0.37 -18.20 2.11
C TYR A 197 -0.45 -17.08 1.43
N VAL A 198 0.03 -16.53 0.31
CA VAL A 198 -0.67 -15.49 -0.46
C VAL A 198 -1.21 -16.09 -1.75
N GLU A 199 -2.51 -15.90 -1.99
CA GLU A 199 -3.15 -16.14 -3.29
C GLU A 199 -3.05 -14.86 -4.11
N THR A 200 -2.58 -14.94 -5.34
CA THR A 200 -2.52 -13.80 -6.26
C THR A 200 -3.19 -14.13 -7.57
N LEU A 201 -4.09 -13.25 -8.01
CA LEU A 201 -4.64 -13.22 -9.36
C LEU A 201 -4.06 -12.00 -10.04
N SER A 202 -3.39 -12.21 -11.17
CA SER A 202 -2.82 -11.11 -11.95
C SER A 202 -3.38 -11.14 -13.36
N TRP A 203 -3.68 -9.98 -13.94
CA TRP A 203 -4.08 -9.89 -15.34
C TRP A 203 -3.61 -8.59 -15.99
N CYS A 204 -3.32 -8.70 -17.29
CA CYS A 204 -3.00 -7.62 -18.20
C CYS A 204 -3.96 -7.68 -19.38
N ARG A 205 -4.53 -6.56 -19.81
CA ARG A 205 -5.46 -6.48 -20.95
C ARG A 205 -4.82 -5.97 -22.24
N VAL A 206 -3.50 -5.72 -22.21
CA VAL A 206 -2.73 -5.27 -23.37
C VAL A 206 -2.20 -6.47 -24.15
N ALA A 207 -1.90 -6.27 -25.44
CA ALA A 207 -1.21 -7.25 -26.31
C ALA A 207 -1.84 -8.66 -26.32
N GLY A 208 -3.17 -8.75 -26.47
CA GLY A 208 -3.89 -10.02 -26.52
C GLY A 208 -4.39 -10.52 -25.16
N GLY A 209 -3.97 -9.86 -24.09
CA GLY A 209 -4.39 -10.17 -22.72
C GLY A 209 -3.67 -11.39 -22.14
N SER A 210 -3.36 -11.33 -20.85
CA SER A 210 -2.83 -12.49 -20.13
C SER A 210 -3.25 -12.44 -18.67
N GLY A 211 -3.50 -13.61 -18.09
CA GLY A 211 -3.88 -13.76 -16.69
C GLY A 211 -3.20 -14.97 -16.10
N GLN A 212 -2.78 -14.84 -14.85
CA GLN A 212 -2.11 -15.90 -14.10
C GLN A 212 -2.54 -15.87 -12.64
N ALA A 213 -2.75 -17.06 -12.08
CA ALA A 213 -3.03 -17.27 -10.67
C ALA A 213 -1.83 -17.96 -10.01
N HIS A 214 -1.35 -17.43 -8.88
CA HIS A 214 -0.28 -18.05 -8.11
C HIS A 214 -0.70 -18.30 -6.66
N VAL A 215 -0.13 -19.36 -6.09
CA VAL A 215 -0.07 -19.61 -4.65
C VAL A 215 1.36 -19.41 -4.19
N ILE A 216 1.56 -18.50 -3.25
CA ILE A 216 2.86 -18.03 -2.79
C ILE A 216 3.04 -18.40 -1.33
N THR A 217 4.02 -19.26 -1.06
CA THR A 217 4.38 -19.70 0.29
C THR A 217 5.76 -19.18 0.68
N HIS A 218 6.19 -19.44 1.91
CA HIS A 218 7.56 -19.14 2.33
C HIS A 218 8.63 -19.98 1.60
N GLU A 219 8.28 -21.10 0.97
CA GLU A 219 9.21 -21.98 0.25
C GLU A 219 9.35 -21.60 -1.23
N GLY A 220 8.38 -20.89 -1.79
CA GLY A 220 8.36 -20.47 -3.19
C GLY A 220 6.97 -20.11 -3.68
N ALA A 221 6.84 -19.90 -4.99
CA ALA A 221 5.57 -19.64 -5.65
C ALA A 221 5.25 -20.73 -6.68
N ILE A 222 3.97 -21.08 -6.79
CA ILE A 222 3.47 -22.07 -7.75
C ILE A 222 2.43 -21.39 -8.62
N LEU A 223 2.60 -21.45 -9.94
CA LEU A 223 1.57 -21.10 -10.92
C LEU A 223 0.48 -22.18 -10.89
N VAL A 224 -0.75 -21.79 -10.59
CA VAL A 224 -1.88 -22.73 -10.44
C VAL A 224 -2.89 -22.65 -11.58
N ASP A 225 -2.94 -21.51 -12.29
CA ASP A 225 -3.80 -21.32 -13.46
C ASP A 225 -3.25 -20.20 -14.35
N GLU A 226 -3.50 -20.27 -15.66
CA GLU A 226 -3.10 -19.24 -16.62
C GLU A 226 -3.98 -19.17 -17.87
N GLY A 227 -3.95 -18.03 -18.56
CA GLY A 227 -4.63 -17.83 -19.86
C GLY A 227 -6.01 -17.16 -19.78
N PHE A 228 -6.41 -16.65 -18.61
CA PHE A 228 -7.62 -15.83 -18.45
C PHE A 228 -7.33 -14.32 -18.62
N VAL A 229 -8.37 -13.47 -18.72
CA VAL A 229 -8.26 -12.00 -18.84
C VAL A 229 -9.41 -11.31 -18.09
#